data_AF-A0A8J5ILQ8-F1
#
_entry.id   AF-A0A8J5ILQ8-F1
#
_cell.length_a   1.000
_cell.length_b   1.000
_cell.length_c   1.000
_cell.angle_alpha   90.00
_cell.angle_beta   90.00
_cell.angle_gamma   90.00
#
_symmetry.space_group_name_H-M   'P 1'
#
loop_
_entity.id
_entity.type
_entity.pdbx_description
1 polymer ?
#
loop_
_entity_poly.entity_id
_entity_poly.type
_entity_poly.pdbx_seq_one_letter_code
_entity_poly.pdbx_strand_id
1 'polypeptide(L)'
;MAPLLNEPGDDHSAETRRIFLQKMLRRYYGKDITECAFIVGDNCSVNKRLAGLLHVAQVGCANHRLNLAMEELVEESSQDLGSVQALMIKLRSLNQAAKLRLKTSLRPVIRQETRWSSTFIMLDRYFKVLEFVKDDADLEDALPTRAENRRLMALHAELTNVESVTKALQSTKVSMADARLFFDGLITLRASFAKYLGERPDIVYAADFEAACVKVQEGRAHQLSRAQKAAVSQLVVREAPATGAASDGAQDAAKRRKRTGSSGDEEESFVELLKSARLERHNLLPITFEAILLLRLSDG
;
A
#
# COMPACT_ATOMS: atom_id res chain seq x y z
N MET A 1 0.76 -18.89 -6.65
CA MET A 1 -0.42 -19.75 -6.77
C MET A 1 -0.39 -20.40 -8.15
N ALA A 2 -0.48 -21.73 -8.22
CA ALA A 2 -0.57 -22.50 -9.46
C ALA A 2 -1.89 -22.16 -10.21
N PRO A 3 -1.99 -22.41 -11.53
CA PRO A 3 -3.11 -21.94 -12.33
C PRO A 3 -4.43 -22.52 -11.81
N LEU A 4 -5.34 -21.61 -11.48
CA LEU A 4 -6.75 -21.89 -11.33
C LEU A 4 -7.31 -22.11 -12.75
N LEU A 5 -7.95 -23.27 -12.94
CA LEU A 5 -8.97 -23.55 -13.96
C LEU A 5 -8.50 -24.21 -15.26
N ASN A 6 -9.04 -25.40 -15.48
CA ASN A 6 -9.23 -26.06 -16.79
C ASN A 6 -10.28 -27.19 -16.62
N GLU A 7 -11.35 -26.95 -15.85
CA GLU A 7 -12.52 -27.83 -15.89
C GLU A 7 -13.44 -27.38 -17.04
N PRO A 8 -14.02 -28.30 -17.84
CA PRO A 8 -14.90 -27.93 -18.93
C PRO A 8 -16.08 -27.07 -18.44
N GLY A 9 -16.24 -25.86 -18.96
CA GLY A 9 -17.31 -24.93 -18.60
C GLY A 9 -16.91 -23.79 -17.65
N ASP A 10 -15.61 -23.59 -17.38
CA ASP A 10 -15.17 -22.39 -16.66
C ASP A 10 -15.19 -21.13 -17.54
N ASP A 11 -16.17 -20.26 -17.28
CA ASP A 11 -16.36 -18.97 -17.93
C ASP A 11 -15.74 -17.80 -17.14
N HIS A 12 -14.99 -18.09 -16.06
CA HIS A 12 -14.44 -17.11 -15.12
C HIS A 12 -15.47 -16.15 -14.50
N SER A 13 -16.76 -16.47 -14.59
CA SER A 13 -17.84 -15.63 -14.07
C SER A 13 -17.87 -15.62 -12.53
N ALA A 14 -18.61 -14.66 -11.98
CA ALA A 14 -18.82 -14.60 -10.54
C ALA A 14 -19.53 -15.87 -10.01
N GLU A 15 -20.39 -16.50 -10.81
CA GLU A 15 -21.12 -17.71 -10.42
C GLU A 15 -20.18 -18.92 -10.36
N THR A 16 -19.33 -19.09 -11.38
CA THR A 16 -18.33 -20.16 -11.39
C THR A 16 -17.33 -19.99 -10.23
N ARG A 17 -16.91 -18.75 -9.93
CA ARG A 17 -16.08 -18.45 -8.75
C ARG A 17 -16.80 -18.74 -7.43
N ARG A 18 -18.10 -18.45 -7.32
CA ARG A 18 -18.92 -18.75 -6.14
C ARG A 18 -18.95 -20.26 -5.88
N ILE A 19 -19.25 -21.06 -6.91
CA ILE A 19 -19.30 -22.52 -6.82
C ILE A 19 -17.93 -23.07 -6.42
N PHE A 20 -16.86 -22.56 -7.03
CA PHE A 20 -15.49 -22.96 -6.69
C PHE A 20 -15.15 -22.66 -5.23
N LEU A 21 -15.38 -21.43 -4.77
CA LEU A 21 -15.13 -21.04 -3.37
C LEU A 21 -15.94 -21.89 -2.40
N GLN A 22 -17.21 -22.18 -2.70
CA GLN A 22 -18.05 -23.03 -1.86
C GLN A 22 -17.48 -24.45 -1.75
N LYS A 23 -17.06 -25.04 -2.87
CA LYS A 23 -16.39 -26.36 -2.89
C LYS A 23 -15.10 -26.34 -2.07
N MET A 24 -14.26 -25.33 -2.25
CA MET A 24 -12.98 -25.18 -1.54
C MET A 24 -13.16 -25.01 -0.03
N LEU A 25 -14.06 -24.10 0.38
CA LEU A 25 -14.34 -23.82 1.79
C LEU A 25 -14.88 -25.06 2.51
N ARG A 26 -15.83 -25.77 1.89
CA ARG A 26 -16.38 -27.00 2.48
C ARG A 26 -15.34 -28.10 2.57
N ARG A 27 -14.58 -28.33 1.49
CA ARG A 27 -13.62 -29.45 1.39
C ARG A 27 -12.40 -29.27 2.31
N TYR A 28 -11.84 -28.08 2.38
CA TYR A 28 -10.55 -27.85 3.05
C TYR A 28 -10.68 -27.20 4.42
N TYR A 29 -11.78 -26.49 4.67
CA TYR A 29 -11.96 -25.72 5.90
C TYR A 29 -13.21 -26.14 6.70
N GLY A 30 -14.06 -27.01 6.14
CA GLY A 30 -15.33 -27.41 6.77
C GLY A 30 -16.31 -26.24 6.93
N LYS A 31 -16.15 -25.19 6.12
CA LYS A 31 -16.92 -23.94 6.20
C LYS A 31 -17.91 -23.83 5.05
N ASP A 32 -19.10 -23.33 5.34
CA ASP A 32 -20.05 -22.95 4.31
C ASP A 32 -19.72 -21.56 3.75
N ILE A 33 -20.05 -21.32 2.48
CA ILE A 33 -19.81 -20.03 1.85
C ILE A 33 -20.63 -18.90 2.49
N THR A 34 -21.76 -19.23 3.12
CA THR A 34 -22.58 -18.30 3.90
C THR A 34 -21.91 -17.83 5.19
N GLU A 35 -20.86 -18.52 5.67
CA GLU A 35 -20.04 -18.08 6.81
C GLU A 35 -18.99 -17.04 6.41
N CYS A 36 -18.89 -16.69 5.12
CA CYS A 36 -18.02 -15.62 4.66
C CYS A 36 -18.53 -14.27 5.20
N ALA A 37 -17.67 -13.54 5.91
CA ALA A 37 -18.06 -12.25 6.48
C ALA A 37 -17.97 -11.09 5.46
N PHE A 38 -16.95 -11.11 4.60
CA PHE A 38 -16.71 -10.11 3.56
C PHE A 38 -15.64 -10.62 2.58
N ILE A 39 -15.55 -10.01 1.41
CA ILE A 39 -14.54 -10.33 0.39
C ILE A 39 -13.49 -9.22 0.37
N VAL A 40 -12.22 -9.59 0.28
CA VAL A 40 -11.12 -8.65 -0.01
C VAL A 40 -10.60 -8.95 -1.40
N GLY A 41 -10.58 -7.96 -2.28
CA GLY A 41 -10.13 -8.15 -3.66
C GLY A 41 -10.04 -6.85 -4.42
N ASP A 42 -9.45 -6.88 -5.61
CA ASP A 42 -9.50 -5.73 -6.51
C ASP A 42 -10.94 -5.35 -6.88
N ASN A 43 -11.11 -4.15 -7.43
CA ASN A 43 -12.43 -3.59 -7.75
C ASN A 43 -13.01 -4.12 -9.08
N CYS A 44 -12.52 -5.27 -9.53
CA CYS A 44 -13.01 -5.95 -10.72
C CYS A 44 -14.51 -6.25 -10.61
N SER A 45 -15.23 -6.13 -11.74
CA SER A 45 -16.68 -6.37 -11.83
C SER A 45 -17.08 -7.76 -11.32
N VAL A 46 -16.22 -8.76 -11.54
CA VAL A 46 -16.46 -10.13 -11.07
C VAL A 46 -16.43 -10.23 -9.55
N ASN A 47 -15.48 -9.56 -8.89
CA ASN A 47 -15.38 -9.55 -7.42
C ASN A 47 -16.53 -8.77 -6.78
N LYS A 48 -16.92 -7.64 -7.38
CA LYS A 48 -18.11 -6.88 -6.97
C LYS A 48 -19.38 -7.72 -7.11
N ARG A 49 -19.55 -8.40 -8.25
CA ARG A 49 -20.70 -9.29 -8.49
C ARG A 49 -20.72 -10.47 -7.51
N LEU A 50 -19.56 -11.07 -7.24
CA LEU A 50 -19.44 -12.17 -6.28
C LEU A 50 -19.85 -11.73 -4.86
N ALA A 51 -19.40 -10.56 -4.40
CA ALA A 51 -19.82 -10.03 -3.11
C ALA A 51 -21.34 -9.81 -3.05
N GLY A 52 -21.93 -9.31 -4.14
CA GLY A 52 -23.38 -9.19 -4.29
C GLY A 52 -24.12 -10.54 -4.23
N LEU A 53 -23.59 -11.58 -4.88
CA LEU A 53 -24.15 -12.94 -4.83
C LEU A 53 -24.09 -13.55 -3.42
N LEU A 54 -23.09 -13.18 -2.63
CA LEU A 54 -22.93 -13.64 -1.24
C LEU A 54 -23.65 -12.73 -0.23
N HIS A 55 -24.18 -11.58 -0.67
CA HIS A 55 -24.76 -10.55 0.20
C HIS A 55 -23.80 -10.04 1.29
N VAL A 56 -22.50 -9.94 0.97
CA VAL A 56 -21.46 -9.45 1.90
C VAL A 56 -20.78 -8.21 1.34
N ALA A 57 -20.11 -7.46 2.22
CA ALA A 57 -19.29 -6.32 1.79
C ALA A 57 -18.07 -6.77 0.97
N GLN A 58 -17.64 -5.93 0.03
CA GLN A 58 -16.34 -6.06 -0.65
C GLN A 58 -15.43 -4.91 -0.22
N VAL A 59 -14.27 -5.29 0.31
CA VAL A 59 -13.17 -4.39 0.63
C VAL A 59 -12.23 -4.33 -0.56
N GLY A 60 -11.94 -3.12 -1.01
CA GLY A 60 -11.03 -2.89 -2.13
C GLY A 60 -9.59 -3.24 -1.79
N CYS A 61 -8.87 -3.85 -2.73
CA CYS A 61 -7.45 -4.14 -2.59
C CYS A 61 -6.65 -2.84 -2.41
N ALA A 62 -5.95 -2.71 -1.28
CA ALA A 62 -5.13 -1.55 -0.96
C ALA A 62 -4.04 -1.27 -2.00
N ASN A 63 -3.31 -2.31 -2.43
CA ASN A 63 -2.29 -2.19 -3.48
C ASN A 63 -2.87 -1.76 -4.83
N HIS A 64 -4.09 -2.19 -5.16
CA HIS A 64 -4.74 -1.77 -6.41
C HIS A 64 -5.11 -0.27 -6.37
N ARG A 65 -5.64 0.21 -5.23
CA ARG A 65 -5.91 1.64 -5.03
C ARG A 65 -4.63 2.49 -5.14
N LEU A 66 -3.54 2.01 -4.54
CA LEU A 66 -2.23 2.65 -4.63
C LEU A 66 -1.67 2.64 -6.05
N ASN A 67 -1.84 1.55 -6.79
CA ASN A 67 -1.41 1.46 -8.19
C ASN A 67 -2.09 2.51 -9.08
N LEU A 68 -3.38 2.77 -8.88
CA LEU A 68 -4.10 3.81 -9.64
C LEU A 68 -3.59 5.22 -9.35
N ALA A 69 -3.27 5.52 -8.08
CA ALA A 69 -2.63 6.77 -7.72
C ALA A 69 -1.23 6.91 -8.36
N MET A 70 -0.52 5.79 -8.48
CA MET A 70 0.80 5.74 -9.10
C MET A 70 0.79 5.90 -10.61
N GLU A 71 -0.26 5.44 -11.30
CA GLU A 71 -0.41 5.65 -12.74
C GLU A 71 -0.46 7.15 -13.07
N GLU A 72 -1.21 7.93 -12.30
CA GLU A 72 -1.29 9.39 -12.48
C GLU A 72 0.06 10.07 -12.21
N LEU A 73 0.75 9.71 -11.12
CA LEU A 73 2.08 10.26 -10.80
C LEU A 73 3.14 9.94 -11.87
N VAL A 74 3.15 8.70 -12.39
CA VAL A 74 4.09 8.30 -13.45
C VAL A 74 3.80 9.04 -14.75
N GLU A 75 2.52 9.25 -15.08
CA GLU A 75 2.11 9.99 -16.27
C GLU A 75 2.50 11.47 -16.19
N GLU A 76 2.28 12.11 -15.04
CA GLU A 76 2.71 13.49 -14.78
C GLU A 76 4.23 13.70 -14.97
N SER A 77 5.02 12.66 -14.69
CA SER A 77 6.48 12.69 -14.79
C SER A 77 7.04 12.08 -16.08
N SER A 78 6.17 11.78 -17.06
CA SER A 78 6.50 11.00 -18.25
C SER A 78 7.68 11.57 -19.06
N GLN A 79 7.77 12.90 -19.18
CA GLN A 79 8.85 13.57 -19.91
C GLN A 79 10.21 13.35 -19.24
N ASP A 80 10.33 13.66 -17.96
CA ASP A 80 11.59 13.49 -17.20
C ASP A 80 11.99 12.01 -17.16
N LEU A 81 11.02 11.11 -16.99
CA LEU A 81 11.23 9.66 -17.06
C LEU A 81 11.67 9.20 -18.46
N GLY A 82 11.21 9.87 -19.51
CA GLY A 82 11.63 9.66 -20.89
C GLY A 82 13.11 9.98 -21.09
N SER A 83 13.60 11.09 -20.53
CA SER A 83 15.01 11.47 -20.56
C SER A 83 15.90 10.39 -19.90
N VAL A 84 15.49 9.89 -18.72
CA VAL A 84 16.22 8.78 -18.06
C VAL A 84 16.17 7.50 -18.88
N GLN A 85 15.01 7.14 -19.42
CA GLN A 85 14.85 5.95 -20.26
C GLN A 85 15.77 5.99 -21.49
N ALA A 86 15.86 7.14 -22.17
CA ALA A 86 16.74 7.33 -23.32
C ALA A 86 18.21 7.12 -22.95
N LEU A 87 18.66 7.71 -21.82
CA LEU A 87 20.00 7.48 -21.29
C LEU A 87 20.25 6.00 -20.98
N MET A 88 19.31 5.34 -20.30
CA MET A 88 19.44 3.93 -19.92
C MET A 88 19.51 3.01 -21.15
N ILE A 89 18.80 3.33 -22.23
CA ILE A 89 18.92 2.65 -23.53
C ILE A 89 20.32 2.88 -24.12
N LYS A 90 20.80 4.12 -24.15
CA LYS A 90 22.14 4.47 -24.69
C LYS A 90 23.25 3.73 -23.94
N LEU A 91 23.17 3.64 -22.62
CA LEU A 91 24.11 2.91 -21.77
C LEU A 91 24.06 1.39 -21.97
N ARG A 92 22.99 0.84 -22.54
CA ARG A 92 22.90 -0.58 -22.93
C ARG A 92 23.52 -0.88 -24.30
N SER A 93 23.87 0.13 -25.09
CA SER A 93 24.59 -0.06 -26.35
C SER A 93 25.93 -0.75 -26.11
N LEU A 94 26.42 -1.51 -27.08
CA LEU A 94 27.59 -2.38 -26.92
C LEU A 94 28.83 -1.61 -26.41
N ASN A 95 29.10 -0.45 -27.02
CA ASN A 95 30.26 0.39 -26.67
C ASN A 95 30.11 1.02 -25.28
N GLN A 96 28.95 1.60 -24.98
CA GLN A 96 28.73 2.26 -23.68
C GLN A 96 28.65 1.25 -22.55
N ALA A 97 28.04 0.08 -22.78
CA ALA A 97 28.01 -1.00 -21.81
C ALA A 97 29.43 -1.54 -21.53
N ALA A 98 30.30 -1.62 -22.54
CA ALA A 98 31.69 -2.00 -22.35
C ALA A 98 32.44 -0.96 -21.49
N LYS A 99 32.30 0.34 -21.80
CA LYS A 99 32.88 1.44 -21.02
C LYS A 99 32.38 1.42 -19.56
N LEU A 100 31.08 1.24 -19.36
CA LEU A 100 30.47 1.22 -18.02
C LEU A 100 30.99 0.05 -17.17
N ARG A 101 31.18 -1.13 -17.77
CA ARG A 101 31.73 -2.31 -17.07
C ARG A 101 33.16 -2.13 -16.57
N LEU A 102 33.93 -1.22 -17.18
CA LEU A 102 35.27 -0.86 -16.69
C LEU A 102 35.20 0.00 -15.43
N LYS A 103 34.09 0.73 -15.22
CA LYS A 103 33.90 1.62 -14.07
C LYS A 103 33.10 0.98 -12.93
N THR A 104 32.12 0.12 -13.25
CA THR A 104 31.21 -0.46 -12.26
C THR A 104 30.61 -1.79 -12.72
N SER A 105 30.21 -2.62 -11.75
CA SER A 105 29.45 -3.86 -12.00
C SER A 105 27.95 -3.61 -12.24
N LEU A 106 27.48 -2.39 -12.02
CA LEU A 106 26.08 -2.01 -12.21
C LEU A 106 25.68 -2.11 -13.69
N ARG A 107 24.45 -2.60 -13.94
CA ARG A 107 23.86 -2.64 -15.28
C ARG A 107 22.69 -1.66 -15.38
N PRO A 108 22.53 -0.94 -16.50
CA PRO A 108 21.36 -0.10 -16.73
C PRO A 108 20.09 -0.94 -16.74
N VAL A 109 19.00 -0.36 -16.23
CA VAL A 109 17.66 -0.96 -16.20
C VAL A 109 16.72 -0.10 -17.03
N ILE A 110 15.84 -0.73 -17.80
CA ILE A 110 14.84 -0.05 -18.62
C ILE A 110 13.48 -0.24 -17.96
N ARG A 111 12.66 0.81 -17.88
CA ARG A 111 11.29 0.69 -17.34
C ARG A 111 10.34 0.02 -18.33
N GLN A 112 9.39 -0.72 -17.80
CA GLN A 112 8.19 -1.20 -18.49
C GLN A 112 7.05 -0.23 -18.18
N GLU A 113 6.45 0.36 -19.21
CA GLU A 113 5.43 1.41 -19.05
C GLU A 113 4.23 0.96 -18.20
N THR A 114 3.84 -0.31 -18.31
CA THR A 114 2.68 -0.88 -17.61
C THR A 114 2.89 -1.15 -16.12
N ARG A 115 4.10 -0.94 -15.58
CA ARG A 115 4.43 -1.28 -14.18
C ARG A 115 5.28 -0.19 -13.54
N TRP A 116 4.68 0.61 -12.67
CA TRP A 116 5.38 1.69 -11.96
C TRP A 116 6.58 1.20 -11.14
N SER A 117 6.56 -0.03 -10.61
CA SER A 117 7.71 -0.60 -9.88
C SER A 117 8.98 -0.70 -10.73
N SER A 118 8.84 -0.93 -12.04
CA SER A 118 9.98 -0.91 -12.96
C SER A 118 10.54 0.51 -13.15
N THR A 119 9.70 1.53 -13.02
CA THR A 119 10.08 2.94 -13.06
C THR A 119 10.89 3.30 -11.82
N PHE A 120 10.45 2.85 -10.64
CA PHE A 120 11.22 2.98 -9.40
C PHE A 120 12.61 2.33 -9.50
N ILE A 121 12.68 1.06 -9.96
CA ILE A 121 13.95 0.35 -10.11
C ILE A 121 14.87 1.06 -11.12
N MET A 122 14.32 1.58 -12.22
CA MET A 122 15.07 2.35 -13.21
C MET A 122 15.67 3.61 -12.58
N LEU A 123 14.88 4.39 -11.83
CA LEU A 123 15.36 5.61 -11.18
C LEU A 123 16.40 5.34 -10.11
N ASP A 124 16.16 4.34 -9.25
CA ASP A 124 17.15 3.90 -8.25
C ASP A 124 18.47 3.49 -8.93
N ARG A 125 18.39 2.77 -10.05
CA ARG A 125 19.59 2.42 -10.83
C ARG A 125 20.23 3.64 -11.47
N TYR A 126 19.44 4.55 -12.02
CA TYR A 126 19.92 5.75 -12.69
C TYR A 126 20.80 6.58 -11.74
N PHE A 127 20.31 6.88 -10.53
CA PHE A 127 21.07 7.68 -9.57
C PHE A 127 22.39 7.01 -9.15
N LYS A 128 22.42 5.68 -9.04
CA LYS A 128 23.65 4.91 -8.78
C LYS A 128 24.60 4.86 -9.97
N VAL A 129 24.10 4.92 -11.20
CA VAL A 129 24.94 4.91 -12.40
C VAL A 129 25.46 6.31 -12.73
N LEU A 130 24.71 7.36 -12.37
CA LEU A 130 25.00 8.75 -12.69
C LEU A 130 26.42 9.18 -12.27
N GLU A 131 26.90 8.70 -11.11
CA GLU A 131 28.24 9.02 -10.62
C GLU A 131 29.38 8.58 -11.56
N PHE A 132 29.16 7.54 -12.38
CA PHE A 132 30.15 6.98 -13.30
C PHE A 132 30.07 7.56 -14.72
N VAL A 133 28.98 8.25 -15.05
CA VAL A 133 28.66 8.67 -16.43
C VAL A 133 28.49 10.18 -16.58
N LYS A 134 28.39 10.94 -15.48
CA LYS A 134 28.19 12.40 -15.48
C LYS A 134 29.28 13.20 -16.21
N ASP A 135 30.51 12.69 -16.27
CA ASP A 135 31.67 13.36 -16.89
C ASP A 135 32.03 12.74 -18.26
N ASP A 136 31.16 11.89 -18.83
CA ASP A 136 31.40 11.25 -20.12
C ASP A 136 30.93 12.15 -21.28
N ALA A 137 31.87 12.69 -22.04
CA ALA A 137 31.60 13.58 -23.16
C ALA A 137 30.70 12.95 -24.24
N ASP A 138 30.73 11.62 -24.42
CA ASP A 138 29.86 10.94 -25.40
C ASP A 138 28.39 10.92 -24.94
N LEU A 139 28.12 11.21 -23.67
CA LEU A 139 26.82 11.12 -23.03
C LEU A 139 26.23 12.48 -22.67
N GLU A 140 26.95 13.58 -22.87
CA GLU A 140 26.53 14.94 -22.48
C GLU A 140 25.13 15.29 -23.00
N ASP A 141 24.87 15.06 -24.30
CA ASP A 141 23.56 15.32 -24.92
C ASP A 141 22.43 14.39 -24.45
N ALA A 142 22.77 13.28 -23.79
CA ALA A 142 21.80 12.28 -23.30
C ALA A 142 21.56 12.38 -21.79
N LEU A 143 22.34 13.17 -21.06
CA LEU A 143 22.18 13.34 -19.62
C LEU A 143 20.97 14.26 -19.35
N PRO A 144 20.08 13.88 -18.41
CA PRO A 144 19.06 14.81 -17.93
C PRO A 144 19.71 16.09 -17.41
N THR A 145 19.11 17.23 -17.74
CA THR A 145 19.53 18.55 -17.27
C THR A 145 19.52 18.61 -15.75
N ARG A 146 20.22 19.61 -15.18
CA ARG A 146 20.22 19.83 -13.73
C ARG A 146 18.81 20.05 -13.16
N ALA A 147 17.93 20.70 -13.92
CA ALA A 147 16.54 20.94 -13.51
C ALA A 147 15.71 19.64 -13.51
N GLU A 148 15.82 18.82 -14.57
CA GLU A 148 15.20 17.50 -14.63
C GLU A 148 15.70 16.61 -13.49
N ASN A 149 17.01 16.60 -13.23
CA ASN A 149 17.60 15.80 -12.14
C ASN A 149 17.04 16.15 -10.76
N ARG A 150 16.77 17.44 -10.49
CA ARG A 150 16.13 17.84 -9.23
C ARG A 150 14.69 17.30 -9.11
N ARG A 151 13.92 17.35 -10.20
CA ARG A 151 12.55 16.80 -10.24
C ARG A 151 12.56 15.27 -10.11
N LEU A 152 13.47 14.60 -10.81
CA LEU A 152 13.66 13.15 -10.74
C LEU A 152 14.06 12.69 -9.33
N MET A 153 14.85 13.48 -8.61
CA MET A 153 15.26 13.17 -7.24
C MET A 153 14.07 13.28 -6.28
N ALA A 154 13.25 14.33 -6.42
CA ALA A 154 12.01 14.46 -5.66
C ALA A 154 11.04 13.30 -5.95
N LEU A 155 10.87 12.96 -7.23
CA LEU A 155 10.06 11.80 -7.65
C LEU A 155 10.59 10.50 -7.06
N HIS A 156 11.91 10.27 -7.07
CA HIS A 156 12.51 9.06 -6.50
C HIS A 156 12.28 8.95 -4.99
N ALA A 157 12.30 10.07 -4.26
CA ALA A 157 11.93 10.10 -2.84
C ALA A 157 10.46 9.74 -2.62
N GLU A 158 9.53 10.32 -3.41
CA GLU A 158 8.10 9.96 -3.38
C GLU A 158 7.89 8.46 -3.67
N LEU A 159 8.54 7.92 -4.72
CA LEU A 159 8.46 6.51 -5.08
C LEU A 159 9.04 5.59 -4.00
N THR A 160 10.07 6.02 -3.28
CA THR A 160 10.66 5.26 -2.17
C THR A 160 9.65 5.09 -1.03
N ASN A 161 8.94 6.16 -0.68
CA ASN A 161 7.87 6.10 0.31
C ASN A 161 6.74 5.16 -0.15
N VAL A 162 6.32 5.26 -1.41
CA VAL A 162 5.27 4.38 -1.96
C VAL A 162 5.71 2.92 -2.02
N GLU A 163 6.96 2.63 -2.39
CA GLU A 163 7.53 1.28 -2.40
C GLU A 163 7.52 0.66 -1.00
N SER A 164 7.89 1.45 0.02
CA SER A 164 7.84 0.99 1.42
C SER A 164 6.42 0.62 1.86
N VAL A 165 5.43 1.46 1.50
CA VAL A 165 4.01 1.21 1.79
C VAL A 165 3.51 -0.02 1.03
N THR A 166 3.85 -0.15 -0.24
CA THR A 166 3.46 -1.30 -1.08
C THR A 166 3.95 -2.62 -0.49
N LYS A 167 5.20 -2.66 -0.02
CA LYS A 167 5.77 -3.82 0.68
C LYS A 167 5.08 -4.09 2.01
N ALA A 168 4.79 -3.05 2.79
CA ALA A 168 4.07 -3.20 4.05
C ALA A 168 2.68 -3.79 3.83
N LEU A 169 1.91 -3.27 2.86
CA LEU A 169 0.57 -3.74 2.53
C LEU A 169 0.51 -5.21 2.07
N GLN A 170 1.62 -5.75 1.54
CA GLN A 170 1.73 -7.17 1.18
C GLN A 170 1.90 -8.09 2.40
N SER A 171 2.18 -7.54 3.58
CA SER A 171 2.31 -8.30 4.82
C SER A 171 0.96 -8.76 5.35
N THR A 172 0.88 -9.99 5.82
CA THR A 172 -0.32 -10.54 6.49
C THR A 172 -0.59 -9.91 7.86
N LYS A 173 0.31 -9.04 8.36
CA LYS A 173 0.22 -8.39 9.67
C LYS A 173 -0.35 -6.97 9.62
N VAL A 174 -0.66 -6.46 8.44
CA VAL A 174 -1.22 -5.10 8.26
C VAL A 174 -2.73 -5.14 8.42
N SER A 175 -3.25 -4.32 9.34
CA SER A 175 -4.69 -4.13 9.52
C SER A 175 -5.26 -3.09 8.55
N MET A 176 -6.59 -2.98 8.46
CA MET A 176 -7.22 -1.91 7.67
C MET A 176 -6.94 -0.52 8.25
N ALA A 177 -6.84 -0.40 9.58
CA ALA A 177 -6.41 0.83 10.24
C ALA A 177 -4.95 1.20 9.91
N ASP A 178 -4.06 0.22 9.78
CA ASP A 178 -2.68 0.48 9.35
C ASP A 178 -2.63 0.91 7.88
N ALA A 179 -3.39 0.25 7.00
CA ALA A 179 -3.50 0.65 5.60
C ALA A 179 -4.04 2.09 5.46
N ARG A 180 -5.05 2.45 6.27
CA ARG A 180 -5.58 3.81 6.36
C ARG A 180 -4.51 4.81 6.78
N LEU A 181 -3.77 4.49 7.85
CA LEU A 181 -2.65 5.31 8.33
C LEU A 181 -1.60 5.54 7.23
N PHE A 182 -1.22 4.50 6.48
CA PHE A 182 -0.26 4.62 5.39
C PHE A 182 -0.78 5.51 4.26
N PHE A 183 -2.05 5.35 3.89
CA PHE A 183 -2.68 6.17 2.89
C PHE A 183 -2.78 7.65 3.32
N ASP A 184 -3.13 7.94 4.57
CA ASP A 184 -3.18 9.31 5.08
C ASP A 184 -1.79 9.97 5.10
N GLY A 185 -0.75 9.19 5.45
CA GLY A 185 0.64 9.63 5.34
C GLY A 185 1.01 10.00 3.90
N LEU A 186 0.68 9.14 2.93
CA LEU A 186 0.94 9.40 1.52
C LEU A 186 0.15 10.62 0.99
N ILE A 187 -1.11 10.80 1.41
CA ILE A 187 -1.93 11.97 1.06
C ILE A 187 -1.32 13.27 1.62
N THR A 188 -0.73 13.20 2.81
CA THR A 188 -0.04 14.35 3.42
C THR A 188 1.17 14.78 2.58
N LEU A 189 1.91 13.81 2.03
CA LEU A 189 3.02 14.10 1.10
C LEU A 189 2.52 14.59 -0.25
N ARG A 190 1.42 14.03 -0.75
CA ARG A 190 0.86 14.34 -2.06
C ARG A 190 -0.67 14.32 -2.04
N ALA A 191 -1.26 15.51 -2.00
CA ALA A 191 -2.71 15.68 -1.89
C ALA A 191 -3.51 15.01 -3.03
N SER A 192 -2.96 14.91 -4.24
CA SER A 192 -3.66 14.29 -5.38
C SER A 192 -3.96 12.80 -5.17
N PHE A 193 -3.20 12.12 -4.31
CA PHE A 193 -3.48 10.73 -3.95
C PHE A 193 -4.82 10.53 -3.23
N ALA A 194 -5.40 11.59 -2.65
CA ALA A 194 -6.71 11.52 -1.99
C ALA A 194 -7.82 11.00 -2.91
N LYS A 195 -7.71 11.25 -4.23
CA LYS A 195 -8.63 10.78 -5.27
C LYS A 195 -8.84 9.26 -5.25
N TYR A 196 -7.80 8.47 -4.91
CA TYR A 196 -7.87 7.00 -4.86
C TYR A 196 -7.68 6.44 -3.46
N LEU A 197 -6.93 7.15 -2.62
CA LEU A 197 -6.52 6.70 -1.30
C LEU A 197 -7.37 7.30 -0.18
N GLY A 198 -8.26 8.27 -0.44
CA GLY A 198 -9.08 8.92 0.59
C GLY A 198 -9.97 7.97 1.39
N GLU A 199 -10.71 8.52 2.37
CA GLU A 199 -11.66 7.74 3.18
C GLU A 199 -12.84 7.21 2.34
N ARG A 200 -13.33 8.03 1.39
CA ARG A 200 -14.51 7.71 0.56
C ARG A 200 -14.30 8.01 -0.93
N PRO A 201 -13.29 7.44 -1.60
CA PRO A 201 -13.12 7.62 -3.03
C PRO A 201 -14.18 6.84 -3.79
N ASP A 202 -14.60 7.34 -4.95
CA ASP A 202 -15.67 6.74 -5.78
C ASP A 202 -15.42 5.27 -6.17
N ILE A 203 -14.14 4.87 -6.17
CA ILE A 203 -13.74 3.51 -6.50
C ILE A 203 -14.05 2.49 -5.38
N VAL A 204 -14.25 2.94 -4.14
CA VAL A 204 -14.52 2.06 -2.99
C VAL A 204 -16.01 1.71 -2.94
N TYR A 205 -16.31 0.42 -3.13
CA TYR A 205 -17.67 -0.07 -3.22
C TYR A 205 -18.41 -0.04 -1.88
N ALA A 206 -17.78 -0.49 -0.79
CA ALA A 206 -18.38 -0.56 0.54
C ALA A 206 -17.74 0.47 1.49
N ALA A 207 -17.79 1.76 1.13
CA ALA A 207 -17.09 2.82 1.87
C ALA A 207 -17.48 2.91 3.35
N ASP A 208 -18.78 2.76 3.66
CA ASP A 208 -19.25 2.75 5.05
C ASP A 208 -18.77 1.52 5.83
N PHE A 209 -18.60 0.37 5.17
CA PHE A 209 -18.05 -0.84 5.79
C PHE A 209 -16.55 -0.66 6.10
N GLU A 210 -15.75 -0.22 5.12
CA GLU A 210 -14.31 0.02 5.30
C GLU A 210 -14.06 1.05 6.42
N ALA A 211 -14.75 2.18 6.38
CA ALA A 211 -14.61 3.23 7.40
C ALA A 211 -15.06 2.74 8.79
N ALA A 212 -16.11 1.92 8.86
CA ALA A 212 -16.55 1.33 10.12
C ALA A 212 -15.49 0.38 10.70
N CYS A 213 -14.91 -0.50 9.87
CA CYS A 213 -13.88 -1.42 10.31
C CYS A 213 -12.63 -0.69 10.84
N VAL A 214 -12.19 0.38 10.16
CA VAL A 214 -11.08 1.23 10.64
C VAL A 214 -11.40 1.81 12.02
N LYS A 215 -12.58 2.43 12.19
CA LYS A 215 -13.01 3.00 13.47
C LYS A 215 -13.06 1.95 14.58
N VAL A 216 -13.56 0.75 14.28
CA VAL A 216 -13.61 -0.36 15.25
C VAL A 216 -12.19 -0.80 15.65
N GLN A 217 -11.28 -0.97 14.68
CA GLN A 217 -9.89 -1.34 14.94
C GLN A 217 -9.12 -0.28 15.75
N GLU A 218 -9.56 0.98 15.70
CA GLU A 218 -9.01 2.09 16.47
C GLU A 218 -9.66 2.29 17.84
N GLY A 219 -10.60 1.44 18.26
CA GLY A 219 -11.33 1.61 19.51
C GLY A 219 -12.36 2.75 19.48
N ARG A 220 -12.67 3.28 18.30
CA ARG A 220 -13.62 4.39 18.06
C ARG A 220 -15.00 3.90 17.62
N ALA A 221 -15.41 2.70 18.03
CA ALA A 221 -16.71 2.12 17.67
C ALA A 221 -17.91 2.98 18.12
N HIS A 222 -17.75 3.79 19.15
CA HIS A 222 -18.76 4.76 19.61
C HIS A 222 -19.04 5.87 18.58
N GLN A 223 -18.12 6.13 17.64
CA GLN A 223 -18.22 7.17 16.60
C GLN A 223 -18.79 6.66 15.27
N LEU A 224 -19.35 5.44 15.25
CA LEU A 224 -19.96 4.88 14.05
C LEU A 224 -21.28 5.59 13.73
N SER A 225 -21.43 6.05 12.49
CA SER A 225 -22.70 6.57 11.98
C SER A 225 -23.76 5.47 11.88
N ARG A 226 -25.03 5.84 11.69
CA ARG A 226 -26.11 4.86 11.48
C ARG A 226 -25.84 3.94 10.27
N ALA A 227 -25.35 4.51 9.16
CA ALA A 227 -24.98 3.75 7.96
C ALA A 227 -23.82 2.80 8.23
N GLN A 228 -22.78 3.26 8.94
CA GLN A 228 -21.63 2.45 9.34
C GLN A 228 -22.04 1.28 10.24
N LYS A 229 -22.89 1.52 11.25
CA LYS A 229 -23.43 0.46 12.12
C LYS A 229 -24.21 -0.58 11.33
N ALA A 230 -25.03 -0.15 10.36
CA ALA A 230 -25.76 -1.07 9.51
C ALA A 230 -24.82 -1.92 8.65
N ALA A 231 -23.77 -1.32 8.08
CA ALA A 231 -22.81 -2.00 7.22
C ALA A 231 -22.03 -3.12 7.94
N VAL A 232 -21.68 -2.93 9.22
CA VAL A 232 -20.94 -3.95 10.01
C VAL A 232 -21.82 -4.83 10.88
N SER A 233 -23.15 -4.73 10.78
CA SER A 233 -24.09 -5.47 11.62
C SER A 233 -23.85 -6.98 11.62
N GLN A 234 -23.47 -7.54 10.48
CA GLN A 234 -23.14 -8.96 10.31
C GLN A 234 -21.86 -9.41 11.04
N LEU A 235 -20.98 -8.48 11.44
CA LEU A 235 -19.77 -8.76 12.20
C LEU A 235 -20.01 -8.75 13.71
N VAL A 236 -21.20 -8.31 14.16
CA VAL A 236 -21.54 -8.24 15.57
C VAL A 236 -21.80 -9.64 16.09
N VAL A 237 -20.86 -10.18 16.85
CA VAL A 237 -21.10 -11.37 17.66
C VAL A 237 -22.05 -10.94 18.78
N ARG A 238 -23.27 -11.50 18.83
CA ARG A 238 -24.11 -11.39 20.03
C ARG A 238 -23.35 -12.12 21.14
N GLU A 239 -22.88 -11.39 22.14
CA GLU A 239 -22.55 -12.01 23.41
C GLU A 239 -23.81 -12.76 23.88
N ALA A 240 -23.68 -14.07 24.06
CA ALA A 240 -24.71 -14.84 24.75
C ALA A 240 -24.91 -14.18 26.12
N PRO A 241 -26.16 -13.98 26.59
CA PRO A 241 -26.38 -13.40 27.90
C PRO A 241 -25.61 -14.24 28.92
N ALA A 242 -24.68 -13.59 29.63
CA ALA A 242 -23.94 -14.21 30.70
C ALA A 242 -24.98 -14.75 31.70
N THR A 243 -25.18 -16.06 31.70
CA THR A 243 -25.82 -16.77 32.81
C THR A 243 -24.98 -16.43 34.04
N GLY A 244 -25.59 -15.65 34.92
CA GLY A 244 -24.92 -15.05 36.06
C GLY A 244 -24.19 -16.09 36.89
N ALA A 245 -22.89 -15.89 37.02
CA ALA A 245 -22.14 -16.29 38.19
C ALA A 245 -21.29 -15.08 38.57
N ALA A 246 -21.66 -14.44 39.68
CA ALA A 246 -20.88 -13.39 40.28
C ALA A 246 -19.50 -13.94 40.68
N SER A 247 -18.44 -13.25 40.29
CA SER A 247 -17.21 -13.20 41.08
C SER A 247 -16.52 -11.86 40.85
N ASP A 248 -16.42 -11.15 41.95
CA ASP A 248 -15.74 -9.89 42.20
C ASP A 248 -14.23 -9.98 41.90
N GLY A 249 -13.60 -8.89 41.45
CA GLY A 249 -12.13 -8.80 41.32
C GLY A 249 -11.63 -7.94 40.16
N ALA A 250 -11.21 -6.73 40.48
CA ALA A 250 -10.72 -5.68 39.59
C ALA A 250 -9.36 -5.96 38.90
N GLN A 251 -9.25 -5.43 37.68
CA GLN A 251 -8.13 -4.72 37.05
C GLN A 251 -6.67 -5.14 37.36
N ASP A 252 -5.95 -5.66 36.36
CA ASP A 252 -4.89 -4.90 35.64
C ASP A 252 -4.10 -5.80 34.68
N ALA A 253 -4.13 -5.44 33.40
CA ALA A 253 -3.38 -6.11 32.33
C ALA A 253 -2.30 -5.18 31.79
N ALA A 254 -1.08 -5.28 32.33
CA ALA A 254 0.11 -4.67 31.77
C ALA A 254 1.14 -5.75 31.37
N LYS A 255 0.95 -6.38 30.20
CA LYS A 255 1.99 -7.24 29.61
C LYS A 255 2.96 -6.41 28.75
N ARG A 256 4.00 -5.96 29.44
CA ARG A 256 5.28 -5.43 28.95
C ARG A 256 5.81 -6.26 27.77
N ARG A 257 5.89 -5.67 26.57
CA ARG A 257 6.56 -6.29 25.40
C ARG A 257 8.00 -5.79 25.35
N LYS A 258 8.93 -6.74 25.51
CA LYS A 258 10.38 -6.56 25.58
C LYS A 258 10.90 -6.10 24.20
N ARG A 259 11.50 -4.91 24.12
CA ARG A 259 12.31 -4.48 22.96
C ARG A 259 13.60 -5.29 22.96
N THR A 260 13.79 -6.13 21.95
CA THR A 260 15.12 -6.58 21.54
C THR A 260 15.69 -5.54 20.61
N GLY A 261 16.64 -4.75 21.10
CA GLY A 261 17.45 -3.86 20.28
C GLY A 261 18.39 -4.68 19.41
N SER A 262 18.36 -4.40 18.11
CA SER A 262 19.49 -4.64 17.23
C SER A 262 19.95 -3.27 16.78
N SER A 263 21.14 -2.89 17.22
CA SER A 263 21.85 -1.71 16.75
C SER A 263 22.29 -1.93 15.31
N GLY A 264 21.78 -1.10 14.43
CA GLY A 264 22.28 -0.86 13.08
C GLY A 264 21.60 0.43 12.65
N ASP A 265 22.35 1.38 12.12
CA ASP A 265 21.85 2.65 11.59
C ASP A 265 20.90 2.35 10.42
N GLU A 266 19.66 2.00 10.72
CA GLU A 266 18.58 1.84 9.74
C GLU A 266 17.81 3.15 9.70
N GLU A 267 17.95 3.85 8.58
CA GLU A 267 17.07 4.94 8.18
C GLU A 267 15.61 4.48 8.40
N GLU A 268 14.91 5.14 9.33
CA GLU A 268 13.58 4.69 9.77
C GLU A 268 12.62 4.75 8.57
N SER A 269 12.20 3.58 8.08
CA SER A 269 11.27 3.49 6.96
C SER A 269 10.03 4.33 7.21
N PHE A 270 9.52 5.00 6.17
CA PHE A 270 8.30 5.83 6.22
C PHE A 270 7.14 5.13 6.94
N VAL A 271 6.98 3.83 6.73
CA VAL A 271 5.97 3.00 7.39
C VAL A 271 6.17 2.92 8.91
N GLU A 272 7.40 2.77 9.38
CA GLU A 272 7.72 2.71 10.80
C GLU A 272 7.56 4.07 11.47
N LEU A 273 7.95 5.15 10.78
CA LEU A 273 7.73 6.52 11.24
C LEU A 273 6.23 6.84 11.40
N LEU A 274 5.37 6.37 10.49
CA LEU A 274 3.92 6.55 10.63
C LEU A 274 3.37 5.77 11.83
N LYS A 275 3.82 4.53 12.03
CA LYS A 275 3.37 3.70 13.17
C LYS A 275 3.83 4.27 14.51
N SER A 276 5.09 4.73 14.60
CA SER A 276 5.62 5.34 15.81
C SER A 276 4.87 6.64 16.14
N ALA A 277 4.63 7.50 15.15
CA ALA A 277 3.82 8.71 15.31
C ALA A 277 2.38 8.40 15.78
N ARG A 278 1.75 7.33 15.29
CA ARG A 278 0.42 6.92 15.76
C ARG A 278 0.44 6.45 17.22
N LEU A 279 1.45 5.68 17.62
CA LEU A 279 1.61 5.23 19.01
C LEU A 279 1.83 6.43 19.95
N GLU A 280 2.61 7.42 19.52
CA GLU A 280 2.79 8.68 20.26
C GLU A 280 1.48 9.48 20.37
N ARG A 281 0.69 9.58 19.30
CA ARG A 281 -0.64 10.24 19.34
C ARG A 281 -1.58 9.61 20.36
N HIS A 282 -1.60 8.28 20.48
CA HIS A 282 -2.40 7.60 21.49
C HIS A 282 -1.95 7.90 22.93
N ASN A 283 -0.73 8.40 23.11
CA ASN A 283 -0.11 8.70 24.40
C ASN A 283 -0.02 10.20 24.71
N LEU A 284 -0.41 11.11 23.79
CA LEU A 284 -0.25 12.55 23.92
C LEU A 284 -1.60 13.29 24.02
N LEU A 285 -1.62 14.39 24.78
CA LEU A 285 -2.75 15.32 24.83
C LEU A 285 -2.81 16.20 23.56
N PRO A 286 -3.99 16.73 23.17
CA PRO A 286 -4.26 17.25 21.81
C PRO A 286 -3.35 18.39 21.30
N ILE A 287 -2.71 19.16 22.18
CA ILE A 287 -2.01 20.42 21.82
C ILE A 287 -0.59 20.17 21.28
N THR A 288 0.03 19.03 21.57
CA THR A 288 1.44 18.75 21.20
C THR A 288 1.64 18.26 19.76
N PHE A 289 0.57 17.96 19.03
CA PHE A 289 0.65 17.24 17.76
C PHE A 289 1.03 18.12 16.55
N GLU A 290 0.48 19.34 16.45
CA GLU A 290 0.82 20.26 15.35
C GLU A 290 2.28 20.73 15.43
N ALA A 291 2.83 20.87 16.63
CA ALA A 291 4.22 21.26 16.83
C ALA A 291 5.21 20.19 16.34
N ILE A 292 4.94 18.90 16.56
CA ILE A 292 5.88 17.82 16.21
C ILE A 292 5.97 17.58 14.70
N LEU A 293 4.85 17.71 13.98
CA LEU A 293 4.82 17.52 12.52
C LEU A 293 5.44 18.68 11.75
N LEU A 294 5.27 19.92 12.23
CA LEU A 294 5.83 21.11 11.57
C LEU A 294 7.33 21.29 11.87
N LEU A 295 7.83 20.81 13.01
CA LEU A 295 9.26 20.92 13.34
C LEU A 295 10.13 19.94 12.53
N ARG A 296 9.67 18.72 12.24
CA ARG A 296 10.47 17.74 11.46
C ARG A 296 10.58 18.04 9.97
N LEU A 297 9.73 18.88 9.40
CA LEU A 297 9.83 19.32 7.99
C LEU A 297 10.73 20.55 7.81
N SER A 298 11.24 21.12 8.90
CA SER A 298 11.98 22.40 8.90
C SER A 298 13.49 22.26 9.16
N ASP A 299 13.98 21.06 9.48
CA ASP A 299 15.40 20.83 9.74
C ASP A 299 16.11 20.23 8.51
N GLY A 300 16.64 21.15 7.68
CA GLY A 300 17.93 21.06 6.96
C GLY A 300 18.18 19.90 6.00
#